data_AF-T1HIK3-F1
#
_entry.id   AF-T1HIK3-F1
#
_cell.length_a   1.000
_cell.length_b   1.000
_cell.length_c   1.000
_cell.angle_alpha   90.00
_cell.angle_beta   90.00
_cell.angle_gamma   90.00
#
_symmetry.space_group_name_H-M   'P 1'
#
loop_
_entity.id
_entity.type
_entity.pdbx_description
1 polymer ?
#
loop_
_entity_poly.entity_id
_entity_poly.type
_entity_poly.pdbx_seq_one_letter_code
_entity_poly.pdbx_strand_id
1 'polypeptide(L)'
;MSAKNIQLPTTTLKLDCPELEEVANALQKGLTQYFAEVEVAAVECPDLREKPFNLAAKGLGGKSAVIDIGGPAFLLPLPDESKIYDIKDIAKIVDLKSCFVVGAGAGPWPYIGKNCEIMANVLIDSCANSTVQKTHIAKVNNKTENCEVEVLPSEETRCTLMANLYACEGTPSK
;
A
#
# COMPACT_ATOMS: atom_id res chain seq x y z
N MET A 1 -12.38 20.90 13.87
CA MET A 1 -13.54 20.05 13.53
C MET A 1 -13.31 18.70 14.17
N SER A 2 -14.24 18.24 15.02
CA SER A 2 -14.10 16.97 15.75
C SER A 2 -13.97 15.81 14.77
N ALA A 3 -12.95 14.97 14.93
CA ALA A 3 -12.79 13.76 14.13
C ALA A 3 -14.01 12.86 14.38
N LYS A 4 -14.92 12.79 13.41
CA LYS A 4 -15.93 11.74 13.42
C LYS A 4 -15.17 10.42 13.43
N ASN A 5 -15.40 9.57 14.43
CA ASN A 5 -14.99 8.17 14.37
C ASN A 5 -15.74 7.52 13.20
N ILE A 6 -15.15 7.58 12.00
CA ILE A 6 -15.69 6.93 10.83
C ILE A 6 -15.40 5.44 11.01
N GLN A 7 -16.40 4.70 11.47
CA GLN A 7 -16.34 3.24 11.45
C GLN A 7 -16.61 2.79 10.01
N LEU A 8 -15.54 2.45 9.28
CA LEU A 8 -15.66 1.91 7.93
C LEU A 8 -16.27 0.50 7.99
N PRO A 9 -17.26 0.19 7.12
CA PRO A 9 -17.79 -1.17 7.04
C PRO A 9 -16.67 -2.12 6.60
N THR A 10 -16.30 -3.06 7.47
CA THR A 10 -15.12 -3.91 7.29
C THR A 10 -15.52 -5.38 7.47
N THR A 11 -15.00 -6.25 6.59
CA THR A 11 -15.07 -7.71 6.76
C THR A 11 -13.65 -8.24 6.88
N THR A 12 -13.41 -9.10 7.86
CA THR A 12 -12.09 -9.71 8.09
C THR A 12 -12.14 -11.19 7.76
N LEU A 13 -11.20 -11.63 6.94
CA LEU A 13 -11.02 -13.04 6.58
C LEU A 13 -9.64 -13.49 7.04
N LYS A 14 -9.58 -14.67 7.66
CA LYS A 14 -8.30 -15.30 7.99
C LYS A 14 -7.81 -16.03 6.74
N LEU A 15 -6.60 -15.68 6.30
CA LEU A 15 -5.93 -16.36 5.20
C LEU A 15 -5.14 -17.56 5.73
N ASP A 16 -4.98 -18.58 4.88
CA ASP A 16 -4.00 -19.63 5.11
C ASP A 16 -2.59 -19.04 4.99
N CYS A 17 -1.69 -19.46 5.88
CA CYS A 17 -0.31 -19.00 5.93
C CYS A 17 0.62 -20.20 5.79
N PRO A 18 0.85 -20.71 4.57
CA PRO A 18 1.78 -21.81 4.33
C PRO A 18 3.22 -21.39 4.68
N GLU A 19 4.09 -22.39 4.89
CA GLU A 19 5.51 -22.14 5.13
C GLU A 19 6.15 -21.49 3.89
N LEU A 20 7.08 -20.55 4.10
CA LEU A 20 7.70 -19.80 3.01
C LEU A 20 8.39 -20.70 1.99
N GLU A 21 9.00 -21.80 2.44
CA GLU A 21 9.65 -22.76 1.56
C GLU A 21 8.64 -23.49 0.66
N GLU A 22 7.40 -23.71 1.12
CA GLU A 22 6.33 -24.28 0.28
C GLU A 22 5.90 -23.29 -0.80
N VAL A 23 5.76 -22.02 -0.43
CA VAL A 23 5.45 -20.92 -1.37
C VAL A 23 6.56 -20.79 -2.41
N ALA A 24 7.83 -20.77 -1.99
CA ALA A 24 8.98 -20.67 -2.87
C ALA A 24 9.02 -21.82 -3.89
N ASN A 25 8.82 -23.06 -3.43
CA ASN A 25 8.77 -24.24 -4.30
C ASN A 25 7.61 -24.18 -5.31
N ALA A 26 6.43 -23.74 -4.87
CA ALA A 26 5.28 -23.58 -5.75
C ALA A 26 5.53 -22.50 -6.84
N LEU A 27 6.08 -21.36 -6.44
CA LEU A 27 6.44 -20.26 -7.35
C LEU A 27 7.55 -20.66 -8.33
N GLN A 28 8.62 -21.31 -7.88
CA GLN A 28 9.69 -21.82 -8.75
C GLN A 28 9.12 -22.70 -9.85
N LYS A 29 8.28 -23.68 -9.49
CA LYS A 29 7.64 -24.60 -10.44
C LYS A 29 6.69 -23.88 -11.40
N GLY A 30 5.93 -22.90 -10.91
CA GLY A 30 4.99 -22.13 -11.72
C GLY A 30 5.69 -21.22 -12.73
N LEU A 31 6.64 -20.42 -12.25
CA LEU A 31 7.34 -19.40 -13.06
C LEU A 31 8.25 -20.00 -14.13
N THR A 32 8.87 -21.17 -13.89
CA THR A 32 9.75 -21.85 -14.87
C THR A 32 9.03 -22.19 -16.19
N GLN A 33 7.68 -22.22 -16.19
CA GLN A 33 6.89 -22.44 -17.39
C GLN A 33 6.81 -21.21 -18.30
N TYR A 34 7.11 -20.01 -17.78
CA TYR A 34 6.93 -18.73 -18.46
C TYR A 34 8.25 -17.95 -18.65
N PHE A 35 9.28 -18.26 -17.87
CA PHE A 35 10.57 -17.59 -17.89
C PHE A 35 11.70 -18.59 -18.13
N ALA A 36 12.67 -18.21 -18.94
CA ALA A 36 13.81 -19.08 -19.30
C ALA A 36 14.73 -19.38 -18.11
N GLU A 37 14.92 -18.40 -17.23
CA GLU A 37 15.74 -18.50 -16.02
C GLU A 37 14.90 -18.06 -14.83
N VAL A 38 14.82 -18.90 -13.79
CA VAL A 38 14.03 -18.66 -12.58
C VAL A 38 14.80 -19.19 -11.38
N GLU A 39 14.93 -18.36 -10.36
CA GLU A 39 15.38 -18.73 -9.03
C GLU A 39 14.41 -18.12 -8.01
N VAL A 40 13.84 -18.96 -7.15
CA VAL A 40 12.98 -18.56 -6.04
C VAL A 40 13.49 -19.23 -4.77
N ALA A 41 13.79 -18.43 -3.76
CA ALA A 41 14.26 -18.90 -2.47
C ALA A 41 13.70 -18.01 -1.34
N ALA A 42 13.45 -18.61 -0.18
CA ALA A 42 13.17 -17.87 1.04
C ALA A 42 14.50 -17.40 1.65
N VAL A 43 14.73 -16.09 1.69
CA VAL A 43 15.99 -15.47 2.09
C VAL A 43 15.73 -14.33 3.06
N GLU A 44 16.74 -13.98 3.85
CA GLU A 44 16.65 -12.80 4.72
C GLU A 44 16.38 -11.54 3.89
N CYS A 45 15.36 -10.80 4.30
CA CYS A 45 14.95 -9.56 3.67
C CYS A 45 16.09 -8.52 3.81
N PRO A 46 16.58 -7.94 2.70
CA PRO A 46 17.53 -6.84 2.78
C PRO A 46 16.86 -5.61 3.41
N ASP A 47 17.66 -4.63 3.86
CA ASP A 47 17.11 -3.37 4.34
C ASP A 47 16.47 -2.59 3.19
N LEU A 48 15.15 -2.61 3.14
CA LEU A 48 14.38 -2.03 2.04
C LEU A 48 14.39 -0.50 2.02
N ARG A 49 14.99 0.16 3.02
CA ARG A 49 15.19 1.63 2.99
C ARG A 49 16.32 2.03 2.05
N GLU A 50 17.22 1.09 1.74
CA GLU A 50 18.35 1.30 0.86
C GLU A 50 17.94 1.21 -0.62
N LYS A 51 18.84 1.66 -1.49
CA LYS A 51 18.67 1.48 -2.94
C LYS A 51 18.63 -0.02 -3.29
N PRO A 52 17.81 -0.45 -4.26
CA PRO A 52 17.01 0.39 -5.16
C PRO A 52 15.57 0.67 -4.67
N PHE A 53 15.18 0.14 -3.51
CA PHE A 53 13.78 0.14 -3.07
C PHE A 53 13.37 1.46 -2.41
N ASN A 54 14.23 2.02 -1.56
CA ASN A 54 14.01 3.28 -0.88
C ASN A 54 12.69 3.38 -0.10
N LEU A 55 12.20 2.26 0.45
CA LEU A 55 10.94 2.17 1.21
C LEU A 55 10.98 2.94 2.54
N ALA A 56 9.80 3.17 3.12
CA ALA A 56 9.65 3.84 4.41
C ALA A 56 10.04 2.95 5.61
N ALA A 57 10.08 1.62 5.44
CA ALA A 57 10.43 0.66 6.48
C ALA A 57 11.57 -0.28 6.06
N LYS A 58 12.15 -0.98 7.04
CA LYS A 58 13.33 -1.87 6.87
C LYS A 58 13.00 -3.17 6.16
N GLY A 59 11.81 -3.71 6.35
CA GLY A 59 11.40 -4.98 5.79
C GLY A 59 9.88 -5.10 5.69
N LEU A 60 9.41 -6.30 5.35
CA LEU A 60 7.99 -6.62 5.18
C LEU A 60 7.43 -7.52 6.29
N GLY A 61 8.19 -7.69 7.37
CA GLY A 61 7.89 -8.61 8.47
C GLY A 61 6.92 -8.07 9.52
N GLY A 62 6.71 -8.94 10.53
CA GLY A 62 5.81 -8.72 11.65
C GLY A 62 4.36 -9.12 11.33
N LYS A 63 3.43 -8.67 12.17
CA LYS A 63 1.99 -8.86 11.91
C LYS A 63 1.63 -8.16 10.60
N SER A 64 0.96 -8.88 9.70
CA SER A 64 0.62 -8.39 8.37
C SER A 64 -0.85 -8.60 8.00
N ALA A 65 -1.32 -7.83 7.02
CA ALA A 65 -2.65 -7.91 6.46
C ALA A 65 -2.66 -7.45 4.99
N VAL A 66 -3.52 -8.07 4.18
CA VAL A 66 -3.91 -7.55 2.87
C VAL A 66 -5.21 -6.78 3.04
N ILE A 67 -5.28 -5.59 2.45
CA ILE A 67 -6.42 -4.68 2.55
C ILE A 67 -6.92 -4.40 1.14
N ASP A 68 -8.21 -4.64 0.94
CA ASP A 68 -8.93 -4.31 -0.29
C ASP A 68 -9.99 -3.26 0.04
N ILE A 69 -9.92 -2.11 -0.64
CA ILE A 69 -10.77 -0.95 -0.37
C ILE A 69 -11.57 -0.64 -1.62
N GLY A 70 -12.89 -0.52 -1.45
CA GLY A 70 -13.78 -0.07 -2.50
C GLY A 70 -13.73 -0.94 -3.74
N GLY A 71 -13.58 -0.32 -4.91
CA GLY A 71 -13.41 -1.03 -6.18
C GLY A 71 -13.84 -0.23 -7.39
N PRO A 72 -13.71 -0.79 -8.61
CA PRO A 72 -14.03 -0.12 -9.87
C PRO A 72 -15.45 0.43 -9.97
N ALA A 73 -16.40 -0.14 -9.22
CA ALA A 73 -17.78 0.33 -9.15
C ALA A 73 -17.92 1.73 -8.53
N PHE A 74 -16.92 2.22 -7.79
CA PHE A 74 -16.89 3.60 -7.29
C PHE A 74 -16.31 4.59 -8.29
N LEU A 75 -15.70 4.10 -9.38
CA LEU A 75 -15.18 4.93 -10.47
C LEU A 75 -16.12 4.97 -11.66
N LEU A 76 -16.77 3.84 -11.97
CA LEU A 76 -17.54 3.64 -13.20
C LEU A 76 -19.03 3.35 -12.93
N PRO A 77 -19.94 3.85 -13.78
CA PRO A 77 -19.70 4.70 -14.96
C PRO A 77 -19.45 6.17 -14.61
N LEU A 78 -19.82 6.60 -13.41
CA LEU A 78 -19.56 7.94 -12.89
C LEU A 78 -18.85 7.79 -11.53
N PRO A 79 -17.85 8.64 -11.23
CA PRO A 79 -17.11 8.55 -9.98
C PRO A 79 -17.97 8.96 -8.79
N ASP A 80 -17.90 8.18 -7.71
CA ASP A 80 -18.43 8.54 -6.40
C ASP A 80 -17.34 9.29 -5.61
N GLU A 81 -17.33 10.60 -5.74
CA GLU A 81 -16.37 11.50 -5.08
C GLU A 81 -16.47 11.46 -3.54
N SER A 82 -17.52 10.87 -2.96
CA SER A 82 -17.64 10.66 -1.52
C SER A 82 -16.69 9.58 -0.99
N LYS A 83 -16.06 8.78 -1.86
CA LYS A 83 -15.20 7.64 -1.49
C LYS A 83 -13.77 8.09 -1.28
N ILE A 84 -13.54 8.68 -0.10
CA ILE A 84 -12.23 9.12 0.37
C ILE A 84 -11.89 8.31 1.62
N TYR A 85 -10.67 7.76 1.65
CA TYR A 85 -10.16 6.93 2.74
C TYR A 85 -8.82 7.48 3.21
N ASP A 86 -8.48 7.26 4.49
CA ASP A 86 -7.19 7.64 5.06
C ASP A 86 -6.44 6.40 5.56
N ILE A 87 -5.19 6.23 5.12
CA ILE A 87 -4.35 5.10 5.53
C ILE A 87 -4.14 5.09 7.06
N LYS A 88 -4.21 6.24 7.74
CA LYS A 88 -4.17 6.31 9.21
C LYS A 88 -5.37 5.65 9.87
N ASP A 89 -6.54 5.68 9.24
CA ASP A 89 -7.71 4.98 9.77
C ASP A 89 -7.63 3.48 9.47
N ILE A 90 -7.06 3.11 8.33
CA ILE A 90 -6.79 1.70 7.99
C ILE A 90 -5.81 1.07 8.98
N ALA A 91 -4.75 1.78 9.37
CA ALA A 91 -3.79 1.31 10.36
C ALA A 91 -4.45 0.93 11.70
N LYS A 92 -5.50 1.66 12.10
CA LYS A 92 -6.30 1.35 13.30
C LYS A 92 -7.15 0.09 13.09
N ILE A 93 -7.71 -0.11 11.90
CA ILE A 93 -8.55 -1.28 11.56
C ILE A 93 -7.74 -2.58 11.61
N VAL A 94 -6.50 -2.57 11.09
CA VAL A 94 -5.62 -3.75 11.11
C VAL A 94 -4.91 -3.95 12.45
N ASP A 95 -5.13 -3.04 13.40
CA ASP A 95 -4.55 -3.07 14.76
C ASP A 95 -3.01 -3.22 14.71
N LEU A 96 -2.36 -2.29 14.00
CA LEU A 96 -0.90 -2.18 13.90
C LEU A 96 -0.43 -0.84 14.48
N LYS A 97 0.47 -0.89 15.47
CA LYS A 97 1.01 0.32 16.11
C LYS A 97 2.01 1.05 15.22
N SER A 98 2.95 0.27 14.66
CA SER A 98 3.81 0.64 13.53
C SER A 98 3.19 -0.02 12.31
N CYS A 99 2.66 0.79 11.39
CA CYS A 99 1.94 0.30 10.22
C CYS A 99 2.66 0.79 8.97
N PHE A 100 3.50 -0.08 8.40
CA PHE A 100 4.07 0.12 7.09
C PHE A 100 3.09 -0.37 6.03
N VAL A 101 2.80 0.48 5.05
CA VAL A 101 1.82 0.20 3.99
C VAL A 101 2.46 0.41 2.63
N VAL A 102 2.32 -0.60 1.78
CA VAL A 102 2.66 -0.56 0.34
C VAL A 102 1.49 -1.04 -0.50
N GLY A 103 1.42 -0.61 -1.75
CA GLY A 103 0.36 -1.06 -2.65
C GLY A 103 -0.01 -0.05 -3.72
N ALA A 104 -1.18 -0.23 -4.30
CA ALA A 104 -1.69 0.55 -5.42
C ALA A 104 -3.13 1.01 -5.19
N GLY A 105 -3.57 2.00 -5.95
CA GLY A 105 -4.94 2.53 -5.88
C GLY A 105 -5.10 3.87 -6.59
N ALA A 106 -6.26 4.49 -6.42
CA ALA A 106 -6.47 5.86 -6.89
C ALA A 106 -6.01 6.88 -5.83
N GLY A 107 -5.29 7.88 -6.29
CA GLY A 107 -4.68 8.91 -5.44
C GLY A 107 -5.67 9.95 -4.92
N PRO A 108 -5.21 10.86 -4.05
CA PRO A 108 -6.05 11.84 -3.38
C PRO A 108 -6.38 13.01 -4.31
N TRP A 109 -7.42 12.86 -5.14
CA TRP A 109 -7.94 13.96 -5.96
C TRP A 109 -8.27 15.25 -5.16
N PRO A 110 -8.70 15.22 -3.87
CA PRO A 110 -8.90 16.45 -3.11
C PRO A 110 -7.62 17.24 -2.83
N TYR A 111 -6.46 16.57 -2.86
CA TYR A 111 -5.15 17.20 -2.72
C TYR A 111 -4.61 17.69 -4.07
N ILE A 112 -4.74 16.86 -5.11
CA ILE A 112 -4.17 17.13 -6.44
C ILE A 112 -5.07 17.94 -7.38
N GLY A 113 -6.37 17.99 -7.11
CA GLY A 113 -7.36 18.66 -7.96
C GLY A 113 -7.62 17.94 -9.30
N LYS A 114 -7.16 16.69 -9.44
CA LYS A 114 -7.39 15.81 -10.60
C LYS A 114 -7.14 14.35 -10.22
N ASN A 115 -7.45 13.44 -11.14
CA ASN A 115 -7.15 12.03 -10.99
C ASN A 115 -5.63 11.78 -11.02
N CYS A 116 -5.19 10.84 -10.19
CA CYS A 116 -3.83 10.32 -10.16
C CYS A 116 -3.84 8.88 -9.66
N GLU A 117 -2.78 8.14 -10.00
CA GLU A 117 -2.51 6.80 -9.48
C GLU A 117 -1.62 6.90 -8.24
N ILE A 118 -1.82 6.04 -7.25
CA ILE A 118 -1.00 6.01 -6.03
C ILE A 118 -0.11 4.76 -6.00
N MET A 119 1.15 4.95 -5.62
CA MET A 119 2.11 3.90 -5.31
C MET A 119 2.45 4.05 -3.82
N ALA A 120 1.62 3.43 -2.98
CA ALA A 120 1.68 3.58 -1.53
C ALA A 120 3.04 3.11 -1.01
N ASN A 121 3.64 3.93 -0.15
CA ASN A 121 4.89 3.67 0.55
C ASN A 121 4.95 4.59 1.76
N VAL A 122 4.27 4.20 2.84
CA VAL A 122 4.11 5.04 4.02
C VAL A 122 4.25 4.20 5.29
N LEU A 123 4.99 4.73 6.27
CA LEU A 123 5.05 4.17 7.61
C LEU A 123 4.35 5.11 8.58
N ILE A 124 3.31 4.61 9.26
CA ILE A 124 2.54 5.33 10.27
C ILE A 124 2.88 4.72 11.62
N ASP A 125 3.48 5.51 12.51
CA ASP A 125 3.74 5.11 13.89
C ASP A 125 2.79 5.87 14.82
N SER A 126 1.81 5.14 15.34
CA SER A 126 0.80 5.68 16.28
C SER A 126 1.38 5.97 17.67
N CYS A 127 2.42 5.26 18.10
CA CYS A 127 3.06 5.46 19.40
C CYS A 127 3.95 6.70 19.39
N ALA A 128 4.71 6.90 18.32
CA ALA A 128 5.55 8.07 18.12
C ALA A 128 4.79 9.28 17.53
N ASN A 129 3.51 9.09 17.16
CA ASN A 129 2.70 10.07 16.43
C ASN A 129 3.47 10.64 15.21
N SER A 130 4.06 9.73 14.42
CA SER A 130 4.94 10.09 13.31
C SER A 130 4.50 9.41 12.01
N THR A 131 4.89 10.01 10.88
CA THR A 131 4.61 9.47 9.55
C THR A 131 5.85 9.65 8.68
N VAL A 132 6.38 8.55 8.15
CA VAL A 132 7.40 8.57 7.11
C VAL A 132 6.69 8.38 5.79
N GLN A 133 6.41 9.49 5.10
CA GLN A 133 5.70 9.49 3.83
C GLN A 133 6.68 9.43 2.66
N LYS A 134 6.58 8.37 1.85
CA LYS A 134 7.35 8.17 0.61
C LYS A 134 6.44 7.72 -0.55
N THR A 135 5.13 7.83 -0.37
CA THR A 135 4.14 7.49 -1.39
C THR A 135 4.33 8.39 -2.59
N HIS A 136 4.46 7.76 -3.75
CA HIS A 136 4.48 8.47 -5.02
C HIS A 136 3.07 8.49 -5.59
N ILE A 137 2.76 9.54 -6.33
CA ILE A 137 1.59 9.58 -7.19
C ILE A 137 2.01 9.89 -8.62
N ALA A 138 1.28 9.33 -9.58
CA ALA A 138 1.47 9.58 -11.00
C ALA A 138 0.23 10.28 -11.57
N LYS A 139 0.43 11.38 -12.31
CA LYS A 139 -0.65 12.18 -12.91
C LYS A 139 -0.29 12.60 -14.33
N VAL A 140 -1.30 12.89 -15.14
CA VAL A 140 -1.10 13.45 -16.48
C VAL A 140 -0.84 14.95 -16.39
N ASN A 141 0.22 15.42 -17.06
CA ASN A 141 0.47 16.84 -17.25
C ASN A 141 -0.52 17.42 -18.27
N ASN A 142 -1.22 18.49 -17.91
CA ASN A 142 -2.28 19.06 -18.77
C ASN A 142 -1.76 19.76 -20.05
N LYS A 143 -0.45 20.03 -20.15
CA LYS A 143 0.18 20.72 -21.28
C LYS A 143 0.93 19.75 -22.19
N THR A 144 1.66 18.81 -21.61
CA THR A 144 2.56 17.90 -22.33
C THR A 144 1.99 16.50 -22.50
N GLU A 145 0.90 16.17 -21.80
CA GLU A 145 0.31 14.82 -21.74
C GLU A 145 1.26 13.74 -21.17
N ASN A 146 2.44 14.13 -20.69
CA ASN A 146 3.40 13.23 -20.07
C ASN A 146 2.96 12.82 -18.66
N CYS A 147 3.48 11.68 -18.20
CA CYS A 147 3.39 11.25 -16.82
C CYS A 147 4.29 12.12 -15.93
N GLU A 148 3.71 12.71 -14.91
CA GLU A 148 4.42 13.40 -13.84
C GLU A 148 4.28 12.64 -12.54
N VAL A 149 5.41 12.49 -11.85
CA VAL A 149 5.47 11.79 -10.57
C VAL A 149 5.91 12.75 -9.48
N GLU A 150 5.22 12.75 -8.35
CA GLU A 150 5.62 13.50 -7.16
C GLU A 150 5.39 12.66 -5.89
N VAL A 151 6.10 13.02 -4.83
CA VAL A 151 5.96 12.38 -3.51
C VAL A 151 4.95 13.19 -2.69
N LEU A 152 4.00 12.49 -2.06
CA LEU A 152 3.01 13.14 -1.19
C LEU A 152 3.67 13.78 0.05
N PRO A 153 3.14 14.90 0.56
CA PRO A 153 3.60 15.51 1.80
C PRO A 153 3.23 14.63 3.02
N SER A 154 3.91 14.81 4.15
CA SER A 154 3.77 13.99 5.37
C SER A 154 2.34 13.94 5.94
N GLU A 155 1.56 14.98 5.70
CA GLU A 155 0.20 15.13 6.22
C GLU A 155 -0.84 14.43 5.34
N GLU A 156 -0.50 14.13 4.08
CA GLU A 156 -1.40 13.52 3.12
C GLU A 156 -1.23 12.01 3.10
N THR A 157 -2.18 11.31 3.71
CA THR A 157 -2.24 9.84 3.78
C THR A 157 -3.51 9.29 3.15
N ARG A 158 -4.25 10.09 2.38
CA ARG A 158 -5.51 9.66 1.77
C ARG A 158 -5.30 8.94 0.45
N CYS A 159 -6.22 8.03 0.18
CA CYS A 159 -6.49 7.45 -1.13
C CYS A 159 -8.00 7.59 -1.42
N THR A 160 -8.40 7.39 -2.67
CA THR A 160 -9.80 7.56 -3.09
C THR A 160 -10.26 6.38 -3.91
N LEU A 161 -11.58 6.19 -4.02
CA LEU A 161 -12.27 5.20 -4.85
C LEU A 161 -11.92 3.73 -4.55
N MET A 162 -10.68 3.32 -4.77
CA MET A 162 -10.19 1.97 -4.52
C MET A 162 -8.70 1.93 -4.19
N ALA A 163 -8.30 0.93 -3.41
CA ALA A 163 -6.90 0.61 -3.17
C ALA A 163 -6.71 -0.85 -2.78
N ASN A 164 -5.61 -1.44 -3.23
CA ASN A 164 -5.13 -2.76 -2.84
C ASN A 164 -3.78 -2.59 -2.15
N LEU A 165 -3.78 -2.84 -0.84
CA LEU A 165 -2.66 -2.52 0.05
C LEU A 165 -2.19 -3.77 0.79
N TYR A 166 -0.89 -3.84 1.03
CA TYR A 166 -0.27 -4.72 2.01
C TYR A 166 0.19 -3.86 3.19
N ALA A 167 -0.23 -4.23 4.39
CA ALA A 167 0.19 -3.60 5.63
C ALA A 167 0.99 -4.59 6.49
N CYS A 168 2.05 -4.12 7.13
CA CYS A 168 2.81 -4.89 8.11
C CYS A 168 3.49 -4.00 9.16
N GLU A 169 4.20 -4.60 10.12
CA GLU A 169 4.94 -3.83 11.13
C GLU A 169 6.22 -3.18 10.60
N GLY A 170 6.67 -3.59 9.40
CA GLY A 170 7.84 -3.03 8.73
C GLY A 170 9.18 -3.53 9.28
N THR A 171 9.17 -4.65 9.99
CA THR A 171 10.35 -5.28 10.61
C THR A 171 11.11 -6.17 9.61
N PRO A 172 12.38 -6.51 9.88
CA PRO A 172 13.10 -7.52 9.12
C PRO A 172 12.34 -8.86 9.07
N SER A 173 12.50 -9.62 7.99
CA SER A 173 11.82 -10.89 7.74
C SER A 173 12.69 -11.86 6.93
N LYS A 174 12.21 -13.10 6.78
CA LYS A 174 12.68 -14.10 5.81
C LYS A 174 11.56 -14.39 4.81
#